data_AF-A0A258W7K8-F1
#
_entry.id   AF-A0A258W7K8-F1
#
_cell.length_a   1.000
_cell.length_b   1.000
_cell.length_c   1.000
_cell.angle_alpha   90.00
_cell.angle_beta   90.00
_cell.angle_gamma   90.00
#
_symmetry.space_group_name_H-M   'P 1'
#
loop_
_entity.id
_entity.type
_entity.pdbx_description
1 polymer ?
#
loop_
_entity_poly.entity_id
_entity_poly.type
_entity_poly.pdbx_seq_one_letter_code
_entity_poly.pdbx_strand_id
1 'polypeptide(L)'
;MSPKKFKSIREKLGLTQPELAALLGLSGKAPISHFETGFRTPSPIFSAVMTYMESLSERKTQDFIEEFGRHIEEAQASTKDVKRG
;
A
#
# COMPACT_ATOMS: atom_id res chain seq x y z
N MET A 1 -3.56 -2.25 13.44
CA MET A 1 -3.47 -3.61 12.84
C MET A 1 -2.22 -4.30 13.37
N SER A 2 -2.23 -5.62 13.62
CA SER A 2 -1.02 -6.35 14.04
C SER A 2 -0.03 -6.54 12.88
N PRO A 3 1.30 -6.61 13.12
CA PRO A 3 2.31 -6.85 12.08
C PRO A 3 2.07 -8.12 11.27
N LYS A 4 1.70 -9.22 11.96
CA LYS A 4 1.36 -10.51 11.32
C LYS A 4 0.18 -10.39 10.35
N LYS A 5 -0.90 -9.72 10.77
CA LYS A 5 -2.07 -9.46 9.92
C LYS A 5 -1.72 -8.60 8.70
N PHE A 6 -0.89 -7.57 8.88
CA PHE A 6 -0.46 -6.70 7.77
C PHE A 6 0.28 -7.52 6.70
N LYS A 7 1.24 -8.34 7.14
CA LYS A 7 1.99 -9.25 6.26
C LYS A 7 1.08 -10.27 5.56
N SER A 8 0.17 -10.91 6.29
CA SER A 8 -0.72 -11.92 5.71
C SER A 8 -1.65 -11.33 4.66
N ILE A 9 -2.14 -10.10 4.84
CA ILE A 9 -2.95 -9.42 3.82
C ILE A 9 -2.10 -9.22 2.57
N ARG A 10 -0.90 -8.63 2.67
CA ARG A 10 -0.02 -8.42 1.52
C ARG A 10 0.22 -9.72 0.73
N GLU A 11 0.51 -10.82 1.44
CA GLU A 11 0.79 -12.11 0.82
C GLU A 11 -0.44 -12.71 0.12
N LYS A 12 -1.64 -12.59 0.71
CA LYS A 12 -2.90 -12.98 0.06
C LYS A 12 -3.19 -12.17 -1.20
N LEU A 13 -2.79 -10.91 -1.23
CA LEU A 13 -2.92 -10.04 -2.40
C LEU A 13 -1.89 -10.33 -3.49
N GLY A 14 -0.93 -11.24 -3.25
CA GLY A 14 0.13 -11.57 -4.20
C GLY A 14 1.18 -10.47 -4.38
N LEU A 15 1.19 -9.45 -3.51
CA LEU A 15 2.06 -8.29 -3.64
C LEU A 15 3.40 -8.50 -2.93
N THR A 16 4.48 -8.01 -3.52
CA THR A 16 5.77 -7.82 -2.86
C THR A 16 5.76 -6.59 -1.96
N GLN A 17 6.74 -6.46 -1.06
CA GLN A 17 6.85 -5.27 -0.21
C GLN A 17 7.05 -3.96 -1.01
N PRO A 18 7.87 -3.91 -2.08
CA PRO A 18 7.94 -2.73 -2.95
C PRO A 18 6.63 -2.38 -3.65
N GLU A 19 5.89 -3.37 -4.15
CA GLU A 19 4.61 -3.13 -4.86
C GLU A 19 3.55 -2.57 -3.90
N LEU A 20 3.44 -3.13 -2.70
CA LEU A 20 2.55 -2.57 -1.68
C LEU A 20 2.99 -1.16 -1.25
N ALA A 21 4.30 -0.90 -1.17
CA ALA A 21 4.79 0.44 -0.88
C ALA A 21 4.35 1.43 -1.96
N ALA A 22 4.52 1.09 -3.24
CA ALA A 22 4.08 1.91 -4.36
C ALA A 22 2.57 2.17 -4.30
N LEU A 23 1.76 1.12 -4.09
CA LEU A 23 0.30 1.24 -3.95
C LEU A 23 -0.14 2.13 -2.78
N LEU A 24 0.63 2.16 -1.67
CA LEU A 24 0.34 3.01 -0.53
C LEU A 24 0.99 4.41 -0.62
N GLY A 25 1.62 4.74 -1.76
CA GLY A 25 2.29 6.03 -1.97
C GLY A 25 3.57 6.21 -1.14
N LEU A 26 4.18 5.11 -0.68
CA LEU A 26 5.39 5.11 0.15
C LEU A 26 6.65 4.91 -0.70
N SER A 27 7.75 5.52 -0.29
CA SER A 27 9.03 5.38 -0.98
C SER A 27 9.80 4.14 -0.51
N GLY A 28 9.93 3.16 -1.41
CA GLY A 28 10.71 1.94 -1.20
C GLY A 28 10.08 0.96 -0.21
N LYS A 29 10.70 -0.22 -0.05
CA LYS A 29 10.15 -1.33 0.76
C LYS A 29 10.26 -1.18 2.28
N ALA A 30 11.14 -0.29 2.76
CA ALA A 30 11.47 -0.20 4.18
C ALA A 30 10.26 0.11 5.09
N PRO A 31 9.35 1.04 4.74
CA PRO A 31 8.13 1.26 5.53
C PRO A 31 7.27 0.01 5.70
N ILE A 32 7.11 -0.79 4.65
CA ILE A 32 6.34 -2.04 4.69
C ILE A 32 7.02 -3.05 5.62
N SER A 33 8.34 -3.22 5.50
CA SER A 33 9.11 -4.06 6.42
C SER A 33 8.93 -3.63 7.88
N HIS A 34 8.96 -2.32 8.16
CA HIS A 34 8.73 -1.79 9.51
C HIS A 34 7.33 -2.10 10.03
N PHE A 35 6.31 -2.04 9.18
CA PHE A 35 4.94 -2.42 9.55
C PHE A 35 4.81 -3.93 9.82
N GLU A 36 5.45 -4.77 9.01
CA GLU A 36 5.39 -6.24 9.12
C GLU A 36 6.21 -6.81 10.29
N THR A 37 7.25 -6.10 10.72
CA THR A 37 8.08 -6.44 11.88
C THR A 37 7.58 -5.82 13.18
N GLY A 38 6.66 -4.86 13.10
CA GLY A 38 6.17 -4.11 14.25
C GLY A 38 7.11 -3.01 14.74
N PHE A 39 8.19 -2.72 14.01
CA PHE A 39 9.05 -1.57 14.28
C PHE A 39 8.29 -0.24 14.18
N ARG A 40 7.28 -0.17 13.30
CA ARG A 40 6.39 0.98 13.18
C ARG A 40 4.95 0.53 13.03
N THR A 41 4.02 1.30 13.59
CA THR A 41 2.58 1.09 13.38
C THR A 41 2.13 1.79 12.10
N PRO A 42 1.42 1.11 11.17
CA PRO A 42 0.81 1.76 10.02
C PRO A 42 -0.26 2.76 10.47
N SER A 43 -0.42 3.86 9.72
CA SER A 43 -1.47 4.84 10.00
C SER A 43 -2.87 4.20 9.89
N PRO A 44 -3.90 4.81 10.48
CA PRO A 44 -5.28 4.32 10.35
C PRO A 44 -5.74 4.17 8.89
N ILE A 45 -5.35 5.10 8.00
CA ILE A 45 -5.72 5.02 6.59
C ILE A 45 -5.10 3.81 5.89
N PHE A 46 -3.82 3.51 6.12
CA PHE A 46 -3.19 2.30 5.57
C PHE A 46 -3.83 1.04 6.13
N SER A 47 -4.17 1.05 7.42
CA SER A 47 -4.89 -0.07 8.02
C SER A 47 -6.25 -0.28 7.36
N ALA A 48 -7.01 0.79 7.11
CA ALA A 48 -8.32 0.75 6.49
C ALA A 48 -8.26 0.24 5.03
N VAL A 49 -7.31 0.75 4.23
CA VAL A 49 -7.09 0.31 2.84
C VAL A 49 -6.75 -1.18 2.81
N MET A 50 -5.85 -1.64 3.67
CA MET A 50 -5.49 -3.07 3.75
C MET A 50 -6.68 -3.96 4.14
N THR A 51 -7.48 -3.55 5.13
CA THR A 51 -8.68 -4.33 5.51
C THR A 51 -9.77 -4.29 4.45
N TYR A 52 -9.89 -3.19 3.71
CA TYR A 52 -10.83 -3.08 2.60
C TYR A 52 -10.45 -4.05 1.50
N MET A 53 -9.19 -4.04 1.03
CA MET A 53 -8.71 -4.99 0.03
C MET A 53 -8.85 -6.46 0.47
N GLU A 54 -8.62 -6.77 1.76
CA GLU A 54 -8.83 -8.13 2.29
C GLU A 54 -10.31 -8.58 2.23
N SER A 55 -11.26 -7.63 2.30
CA SER A 55 -12.70 -7.92 2.29
C SER A 55 -13.30 -8.10 0.89
N LEU A 56 -12.57 -7.73 -0.15
CA LEU A 56 -13.01 -7.80 -1.53
C LEU A 56 -12.80 -9.20 -2.13
N SER A 57 -13.54 -9.51 -3.20
CA SER A 57 -13.20 -10.65 -4.04
C SER A 57 -11.91 -10.37 -4.81
N GLU A 58 -11.20 -11.43 -5.22
CA GLU A 58 -9.96 -11.30 -5.99
C GLU A 58 -10.10 -10.34 -7.17
N ARG A 59 -11.17 -10.45 -7.96
CA ARG A 59 -11.44 -9.54 -9.09
C ARG A 59 -11.56 -8.08 -8.64
N LYS A 60 -12.36 -7.80 -7.62
CA LYS A 60 -12.54 -6.43 -7.11
C LYS A 60 -11.27 -5.87 -6.49
N THR A 61 -10.46 -6.72 -5.89
CA THR A 61 -9.15 -6.37 -5.37
C THR A 61 -8.21 -5.95 -6.49
N GLN A 62 -8.17 -6.71 -7.60
CA GLN A 62 -7.35 -6.34 -8.76
C GLN A 62 -7.83 -5.02 -9.39
N ASP A 63 -9.15 -4.87 -9.60
CA ASP A 63 -9.73 -3.63 -10.10
C ASP A 63 -9.35 -2.43 -9.21
N PHE A 64 -9.39 -2.62 -7.88
CA PHE A 64 -8.97 -1.60 -6.92
C PHE A 64 -7.47 -1.29 -7.01
N ILE A 65 -6.60 -2.30 -7.06
CA ILE A 65 -5.15 -2.10 -7.14
C ILE A 65 -4.78 -1.30 -8.39
N GLU A 66 -5.41 -1.62 -9.53
CA GLU A 66 -5.20 -0.91 -10.79
C GLU A 66 -5.66 0.56 -10.70
N GLU A 67 -6.91 0.79 -10.28
CA GLU A 67 -7.48 2.14 -10.23
C GLU A 67 -6.80 3.02 -9.16
N PHE A 68 -6.58 2.48 -7.97
CA PHE A 68 -5.92 3.19 -6.89
C PHE A 68 -4.45 3.47 -7.21
N GLY A 69 -3.76 2.50 -7.84
CA GLY A 69 -2.38 2.66 -8.31
C GLY A 69 -2.23 3.85 -9.27
N ARG A 70 -3.13 3.97 -10.26
CA ARG A 70 -3.14 5.12 -11.19
C ARG A 70 -3.24 6.46 -10.45
N HIS A 71 -4.14 6.57 -9.48
CA HIS A 71 -4.29 7.80 -8.69
C HIS A 71 -3.08 8.14 -7.82
N ILE A 72 -2.38 7.14 -7.29
CA ILE A 72 -1.14 7.36 -6.54
C ILE A 72 -0.04 7.87 -7.47
N GLU A 73 0.09 7.30 -8.67
CA GLU A 73 1.06 7.75 -9.66
C GLU A 73 0.81 9.20 -10.08
N GLU A 74 -0.45 9.56 -10.35
CA GLU A 74 -0.86 10.94 -10.66
C GLU A 74 -0.52 11.92 -9.53
N ALA A 75 -0.82 11.56 -8.28
CA ALA A 75 -0.51 12.38 -7.11
C ALA A 75 1.00 12.56 -6.91
N GLN A 76 1.79 11.51 -7.17
CA GLN A 76 3.26 11.57 -7.07
C GLN A 76 3.91 12.31 -8.25
N ALA A 77 3.31 12.29 -9.44
CA ALA A 77 3.78 13.07 -10.59
C ALA A 77 3.62 14.57 -10.31
N SER A 78 2.42 15.00 -9.87
CA SER A 78 2.13 16.40 -9.55
C SER A 78 3.08 16.98 -8.49
N THR A 79 3.46 16.20 -7.48
CA THR A 79 4.38 16.65 -6.42
C THR A 79 5.85 16.72 -6.85
N LYS A 80 6.27 15.98 -7.89
CA LYS A 80 7.64 16.05 -8.42
C LYS A 80 7.85 17.30 -9.26
N ASP A 81 6.84 17.76 -9.99
CA ASP A 81 6.92 18.97 -10.81
C ASP A 81 7.06 20.23 -9.94
N VAL A 82 6.40 20.27 -8.78
CA VAL A 82 6.54 21.37 -7.80
C VAL A 82 7.94 21.44 -7.18
N LYS A 83 8.66 20.32 -7.04
CA LYS A 83 10.00 20.29 -6.43
C LYS A 83 11.15 20.66 -7.38
N ARG A 84 10.87 20.85 -8.67
CA ARG A 84 11.86 21.14 -9.71
C ARG A 84 11.89 22.61 -10.15
N GLY A 85 10.94 23.43 -9.70
CA GLY A 85 10.94 24.89 -9.85
C GLY A 85 11.44 25.57 -8.59
#